data_AF-A0A9D7IDJ3-F1
#
_entry.id   AF-A0A9D7IDJ3-F1
#
_cell.length_a   1.000
_cell.length_b   1.000
_cell.length_c   1.000
_cell.angle_alpha   90.00
_cell.angle_beta   90.00
_cell.angle_gamma   90.00
#
_symmetry.space_group_name_H-M   'P 1'
#
loop_
_entity.id
_entity.type
_entity.pdbx_description
1 polymer ?
#
loop_
_entity_poly.entity_id
_entity_poly.type
_entity_poly.pdbx_seq_one_letter_code
_entity_poly.pdbx_strand_id
1 'polypeptide(L)'
;MDDKKMKNHLILLAMLVTAFFNSVAQTPRNCSQILARNPSSVSGVYRIDPDSGGVLPSMDCYCDMTTDGGGWTLILNYNHLAATNPALKIFTDSLPLQGATTLGFDESNSHYWGHADTTIVNALPFDEIRFYGITSEHNRIINFKTFHPGTVSYFKTGIGSTAGVSSFFTAFADHSAFLPAAINMDATDKGNYAMTDYPLWTGSMYHWYLGGVDAFCSSVRWEVDDYPCSTLPSTFHQIWVRQSNATGLNDTENSALQFSLWPNPASDITTLNIKKRNTASSTLSIYNNVGQLIRSEQLSENTHQFNVTDLCTGVYILVLTNEEFRQHQKLVVQR
;
A
#
# COMPACT_ATOMS: atom_id res chain seq x y z
N MET A 1 -12.83 -1.99 -61.03
CA MET A 1 -12.39 -2.53 -59.72
C MET A 1 -10.96 -2.03 -59.50
N ASP A 2 -10.49 -1.87 -58.27
CA ASP A 2 -9.05 -1.64 -57.95
C ASP A 2 -8.45 -0.23 -57.93
N ASP A 3 -9.11 0.71 -57.25
CA ASP A 3 -8.35 1.80 -56.59
C ASP A 3 -8.84 2.03 -55.15
N LYS A 4 -10.16 1.95 -54.93
CA LYS A 4 -10.77 1.97 -53.59
C LYS A 4 -10.40 0.75 -52.73
N LYS A 5 -10.24 -0.42 -53.35
CA LYS A 5 -9.84 -1.67 -52.67
C LYS A 5 -8.35 -1.63 -52.29
N MET A 6 -7.51 -1.05 -53.16
CA MET A 6 -6.07 -0.89 -52.93
C MET A 6 -5.77 0.19 -51.89
N LYS A 7 -6.47 1.33 -51.91
CA LYS A 7 -6.40 2.35 -50.84
C LYS A 7 -6.88 1.81 -49.50
N ASN A 8 -7.97 1.05 -49.46
CA ASN A 8 -8.42 0.42 -48.21
C ASN A 8 -7.42 -0.64 -47.72
N HIS A 9 -6.76 -1.39 -48.60
CA HIS A 9 -5.70 -2.32 -48.21
C HIS A 9 -4.43 -1.60 -47.73
N LEU A 10 -4.01 -0.51 -48.38
CA LEU A 10 -2.87 0.30 -47.95
C LEU A 10 -3.14 1.00 -46.62
N ILE A 11 -4.38 1.44 -46.38
CA ILE A 11 -4.84 2.01 -45.10
C ILE A 11 -4.89 0.92 -44.03
N LEU A 12 -5.38 -0.28 -44.33
CA LEU A 12 -5.37 -1.41 -43.39
C LEU A 12 -3.94 -1.86 -43.06
N LEU A 13 -3.05 -1.89 -44.05
CA LEU A 13 -1.64 -2.25 -43.88
C LEU A 13 -0.91 -1.15 -43.10
N ALA A 14 -1.19 0.14 -43.35
CA ALA A 14 -0.64 1.26 -42.59
C ALA A 14 -1.20 1.34 -41.16
N MET A 15 -2.47 0.98 -40.94
CA MET A 15 -3.10 0.84 -39.61
C MET A 15 -2.56 -0.37 -38.85
N LEU A 16 -2.30 -1.50 -39.54
CA LEU A 16 -1.62 -2.66 -38.96
C LEU A 16 -0.16 -2.31 -38.62
N VAL A 17 0.56 -1.62 -39.51
CA VAL A 17 1.95 -1.17 -39.25
C VAL A 17 1.99 -0.15 -38.11
N THR A 18 1.07 0.81 -38.02
CA THR A 18 0.99 1.75 -36.87
C THR A 18 0.52 1.08 -35.57
N ALA A 19 -0.33 0.04 -35.63
CA ALA A 19 -0.66 -0.78 -34.46
C ALA A 19 0.50 -1.69 -34.01
N PHE A 20 1.39 -2.08 -34.93
CA PHE A 20 2.61 -2.84 -34.60
C PHE A 20 3.76 -1.96 -34.05
N PHE A 21 3.69 -0.63 -34.21
CA PHE A 21 4.69 0.30 -33.65
C PHE A 21 4.31 0.88 -32.27
N ASN A 22 3.17 0.50 -31.68
CA ASN A 22 2.68 1.06 -30.41
C ASN A 22 2.57 0.05 -29.24
N SER A 23 3.21 -1.11 -29.30
CA SER A 23 3.21 -2.05 -28.16
C SER A 23 4.59 -2.65 -27.86
N VAL A 24 5.59 -1.81 -27.60
CA VAL A 24 6.59 -2.25 -26.62
C VAL A 24 5.81 -2.43 -25.33
N ALA A 25 5.70 -3.67 -24.83
CA ALA A 25 4.99 -3.93 -23.57
C ALA A 25 5.65 -3.07 -22.49
N GLN A 26 4.99 -1.98 -22.09
CA GLN A 26 5.51 -1.02 -21.12
C GLN A 26 5.93 -1.78 -19.86
N THR A 27 7.13 -1.55 -19.34
CA THR A 27 7.61 -2.21 -18.12
C THR A 27 6.56 -2.04 -17.00
N PRO A 28 6.16 -3.11 -16.29
CA PRO A 28 5.22 -3.00 -15.18
C PRO A 28 5.70 -2.01 -14.12
N ARG A 29 4.80 -1.24 -13.51
CA ARG A 29 5.18 -0.23 -12.50
C ARG A 29 5.42 -0.78 -11.10
N ASN A 30 4.87 -1.95 -10.81
CA ASN A 30 4.92 -2.61 -9.51
C ASN A 30 4.61 -4.11 -9.65
N CYS A 31 4.71 -4.85 -8.55
CA CYS A 31 4.43 -6.28 -8.53
C CYS A 31 2.98 -6.65 -8.81
N SER A 32 2.00 -5.80 -8.46
CA SER A 32 0.60 -6.09 -8.74
C SER A 32 0.29 -6.04 -10.25
N GLN A 33 0.92 -5.13 -11.00
CA GLN A 33 0.81 -5.11 -12.46
C GLN A 33 1.46 -6.34 -13.12
N ILE A 34 2.58 -6.84 -12.56
CA ILE A 34 3.19 -8.09 -13.03
C ILE A 34 2.20 -9.24 -12.84
N LEU A 35 1.64 -9.38 -11.65
CA LEU A 35 0.69 -10.44 -11.34
C LEU A 35 -0.62 -10.32 -12.15
N ALA A 36 -1.09 -9.10 -12.41
CA ALA A 36 -2.26 -8.88 -13.26
C ALA A 36 -2.03 -9.29 -14.72
N ARG A 37 -0.82 -9.07 -15.26
CA ARG A 37 -0.45 -9.49 -16.62
C ARG A 37 -0.21 -10.99 -16.72
N ASN A 38 0.32 -11.60 -15.67
CA ASN A 38 0.53 -13.03 -15.58
C ASN A 38 0.14 -13.56 -14.18
N PRO A 39 -1.10 -14.03 -14.01
CA PRO A 39 -1.58 -14.58 -12.73
C PRO A 39 -0.83 -15.82 -12.23
N SER A 40 -0.02 -16.46 -13.08
CA SER A 40 0.85 -17.59 -12.70
C SER A 40 2.25 -17.18 -12.24
N SER A 41 2.53 -15.88 -12.15
CA SER A 41 3.82 -15.36 -11.68
C SER A 41 4.10 -15.86 -10.26
N VAL A 42 5.32 -16.35 -10.04
CA VAL A 42 5.78 -16.82 -8.73
C VAL A 42 6.53 -15.72 -7.98
N SER A 43 6.66 -15.82 -6.67
CA SER A 43 7.48 -14.88 -5.90
C SER A 43 8.94 -14.89 -6.36
N GLY A 44 9.57 -13.72 -6.43
CA GLY A 44 10.93 -13.59 -6.97
C GLY A 44 11.31 -12.17 -7.36
N VAL A 45 12.47 -12.03 -7.98
CA VAL A 45 12.97 -10.73 -8.46
C VAL A 45 12.41 -10.44 -9.85
N TYR A 46 11.90 -9.22 -10.03
CA TYR A 46 11.36 -8.72 -11.29
C TYR A 46 11.89 -7.32 -11.59
N ARG A 47 11.81 -6.93 -12.87
CA ARG A 47 12.08 -5.57 -13.32
C ARG A 47 10.79 -4.75 -13.34
N ILE A 48 10.81 -3.60 -12.68
CA ILE A 48 9.71 -2.62 -12.69
C ILE A 48 10.19 -1.25 -13.15
N ASP A 49 9.25 -0.40 -13.54
CA ASP A 49 9.45 1.01 -13.85
C ASP A 49 8.47 1.85 -12.99
N PRO A 50 8.90 2.32 -11.80
CA PRO A 50 7.98 2.95 -10.85
C PRO A 50 7.25 4.16 -11.40
N ASP A 51 7.84 4.96 -12.29
CA ASP A 51 7.26 6.20 -12.81
C ASP A 51 6.89 6.16 -14.31
N SER A 52 6.93 4.97 -14.92
CA SER A 52 6.43 4.71 -16.27
C SER A 52 7.18 5.46 -17.38
N GLY A 53 8.50 5.56 -17.25
CA GLY A 53 9.38 6.26 -18.19
C GLY A 53 9.63 7.72 -17.80
N GLY A 54 9.49 8.04 -16.51
CA GLY A 54 9.82 9.35 -15.95
C GLY A 54 11.31 9.49 -15.68
N VAL A 55 11.65 10.12 -14.54
CA VAL A 55 13.04 10.40 -14.15
C VAL A 55 13.71 9.17 -13.54
N LEU A 56 12.96 8.33 -12.84
CA LEU A 56 13.49 7.13 -12.22
C LEU A 56 13.77 6.05 -13.27
N PRO A 57 14.95 5.41 -13.25
CA PRO A 57 15.20 4.29 -14.12
C PRO A 57 14.36 3.08 -13.71
N SER A 58 14.16 2.15 -14.66
CA SER A 58 13.67 0.82 -14.30
C SER A 58 14.62 0.15 -13.31
N MET A 59 14.08 -0.51 -12.31
CA MET A 59 14.83 -1.11 -11.20
C MET A 59 14.34 -2.51 -10.88
N ASP A 60 15.20 -3.31 -10.25
CA ASP A 60 14.80 -4.60 -9.73
C ASP A 60 14.02 -4.44 -8.43
N CYS A 61 12.98 -5.25 -8.25
CA CYS A 61 12.22 -5.36 -7.02
C CYS A 61 11.98 -6.82 -6.68
N TYR A 62 11.82 -7.13 -5.40
CA TYR A 62 11.30 -8.44 -4.99
C TYR A 62 9.78 -8.40 -4.88
N CYS A 63 9.13 -9.36 -5.54
CA CYS A 63 7.69 -9.52 -5.53
C CYS A 63 7.28 -10.74 -4.72
N ASP A 64 6.38 -10.57 -3.76
CA ASP A 64 5.62 -11.66 -3.16
C ASP A 64 4.29 -11.81 -3.93
N MET A 65 4.19 -12.90 -4.69
CA MET A 65 3.05 -13.25 -5.54
C MET A 65 2.08 -14.23 -4.87
N THR A 66 2.31 -14.56 -3.60
CA THR A 66 1.62 -15.66 -2.91
C THR A 66 0.77 -15.19 -1.75
N THR A 67 1.31 -14.36 -0.87
CA THR A 67 0.63 -14.00 0.37
C THR A 67 -0.52 -13.05 0.10
N ASP A 68 -1.69 -13.35 0.68
CA ASP A 68 -2.90 -12.50 0.56
C ASP A 68 -3.27 -12.20 -0.90
N GLY A 69 -3.07 -13.17 -1.82
CA GLY A 69 -3.34 -13.00 -3.25
C GLY A 69 -2.21 -12.35 -4.05
N GLY A 70 -1.05 -12.07 -3.43
CA GLY A 70 0.16 -11.62 -4.10
C GLY A 70 0.14 -10.16 -4.56
N GLY A 71 1.11 -9.81 -5.40
CA GLY A 71 1.27 -8.47 -5.99
C GLY A 71 2.00 -7.48 -5.06
N TRP A 72 2.66 -7.98 -4.03
CA TRP A 72 3.36 -7.17 -3.04
C TRP A 72 4.78 -6.83 -3.51
N THR A 73 5.13 -5.55 -3.47
CA THR A 73 6.48 -5.03 -3.77
C THR A 73 7.20 -4.76 -2.45
N LEU A 74 8.40 -5.32 -2.26
CA LEU A 74 9.23 -5.08 -1.07
C LEU A 74 9.83 -3.67 -1.12
N ILE A 75 9.64 -2.86 -0.06
CA ILE A 75 10.19 -1.48 0.02
C ILE A 75 11.07 -1.25 1.25
N LEU A 76 11.04 -2.15 2.23
CA LEU A 76 11.92 -2.16 3.39
C LEU A 76 12.24 -3.61 3.75
N ASN A 77 13.53 -3.90 3.96
CA ASN A 77 14.00 -5.18 4.47
C ASN A 77 15.22 -4.98 5.37
N TYR A 78 15.13 -5.48 6.61
CA TYR A 78 16.21 -5.46 7.58
C TYR A 78 16.24 -6.79 8.32
N ASN A 79 17.21 -7.65 8.02
CA ASN A 79 17.54 -8.84 8.81
C ASN A 79 18.82 -8.59 9.59
N HIS A 80 18.66 -8.44 10.90
CA HIS A 80 19.70 -8.02 11.83
C HIS A 80 20.20 -9.16 12.67
N LEU A 81 21.51 -9.20 12.82
CA LEU A 81 22.19 -10.08 13.73
C LEU A 81 22.33 -9.45 15.13
N ALA A 82 21.94 -10.23 16.14
CA ALA A 82 22.11 -9.89 17.55
C ALA A 82 23.50 -9.31 17.87
N ALA A 83 23.55 -8.40 18.84
CA ALA A 83 24.75 -7.70 19.30
C ALA A 83 25.49 -6.83 18.27
N THR A 84 24.88 -6.50 17.14
CA THR A 84 25.45 -5.58 16.14
C THR A 84 24.67 -4.26 16.04
N ASN A 85 25.31 -3.23 15.50
CA ASN A 85 24.67 -1.92 15.22
C ASN A 85 25.11 -1.33 13.86
N PRO A 86 24.87 -2.04 12.74
CA PRO A 86 25.06 -1.44 11.43
C PRO A 86 24.17 -0.22 11.19
N ALA A 87 24.65 0.69 10.34
CA ALA A 87 23.86 1.85 9.92
C ALA A 87 22.66 1.43 9.06
N LEU A 88 21.56 2.17 9.18
CA LEU A 88 20.44 2.05 8.24
C LEU A 88 20.89 2.49 6.84
N LYS A 89 20.33 1.84 5.81
CA LYS A 89 20.60 2.15 4.41
C LYS A 89 19.33 2.64 3.74
N ILE A 90 19.44 3.79 3.07
CA ILE A 90 18.40 4.37 2.23
C ILE A 90 18.77 4.11 0.78
N PHE A 91 17.88 3.47 0.03
CA PHE A 91 18.02 3.32 -1.41
C PHE A 91 17.38 4.50 -2.14
N THR A 92 18.13 5.12 -3.04
CA THR A 92 17.70 6.29 -3.83
C THR A 92 17.58 6.01 -5.33
N ASP A 93 18.00 4.82 -5.77
CA ASP A 93 17.99 4.40 -7.18
C ASP A 93 17.57 2.93 -7.38
N SER A 94 17.20 2.23 -6.30
CA SER A 94 16.88 0.80 -6.29
C SER A 94 15.95 0.46 -5.12
N LEU A 95 15.47 -0.78 -5.06
CA LEU A 95 14.66 -1.31 -3.96
C LEU A 95 15.44 -2.41 -3.23
N PRO A 96 15.20 -2.61 -1.92
CA PRO A 96 15.73 -3.81 -1.26
C PRO A 96 15.15 -5.06 -1.91
N LEU A 97 16.00 -6.08 -2.06
CA LEU A 97 15.56 -7.42 -2.45
C LEU A 97 15.39 -8.32 -1.22
N GLN A 98 14.76 -9.47 -1.41
CA GLN A 98 14.64 -10.48 -0.36
C GLN A 98 15.93 -11.29 -0.24
N GLY A 99 16.53 -11.27 0.94
CA GLY A 99 17.57 -12.21 1.34
C GLY A 99 17.02 -13.30 2.26
N ALA A 100 17.71 -13.56 3.38
CA ALA A 100 17.29 -14.54 4.37
C ALA A 100 15.96 -14.15 5.03
N THR A 101 15.05 -15.11 5.15
CA THR A 101 13.71 -14.93 5.76
C THR A 101 13.65 -15.40 7.22
N THR A 102 14.79 -15.81 7.79
CA THR A 102 14.90 -16.30 9.17
C THR A 102 15.88 -15.44 9.94
N LEU A 103 15.70 -15.34 11.25
CA LEU A 103 16.60 -14.62 12.15
C LEU A 103 18.02 -15.21 12.15
N GLY A 104 19.00 -14.39 12.54
CA GLY A 104 20.39 -14.81 12.77
C GLY A 104 21.34 -14.57 11.60
N PHE A 105 20.91 -13.84 10.57
CA PHE A 105 21.76 -13.40 9.48
C PHE A 105 22.08 -11.90 9.63
N ASP A 106 23.30 -11.51 9.28
CA ASP A 106 23.68 -10.10 9.15
C ASP A 106 23.65 -9.72 7.67
N GLU A 107 22.64 -8.93 7.28
CA GLU A 107 22.50 -8.45 5.90
C GLU A 107 23.06 -7.05 5.68
N SER A 108 23.66 -6.40 6.68
CA SER A 108 23.98 -4.97 6.67
C SER A 108 24.86 -4.45 5.54
N ASN A 109 25.65 -5.32 4.91
CA ASN A 109 26.50 -4.99 3.78
C ASN A 109 25.99 -5.55 2.44
N SER A 110 24.70 -5.88 2.37
CA SER A 110 24.07 -6.49 1.19
C SER A 110 23.14 -5.53 0.45
N HIS A 111 22.66 -5.97 -0.70
CA HIS A 111 21.57 -5.32 -1.43
C HIS A 111 20.18 -5.66 -0.84
N TYR A 112 20.12 -6.53 0.16
CA TYR A 112 18.88 -6.89 0.87
C TYR A 112 18.60 -5.93 2.03
N TRP A 113 19.61 -5.29 2.61
CA TRP A 113 19.48 -4.41 3.77
C TRP A 113 19.17 -2.97 3.38
N GLY A 114 18.02 -2.46 3.84
CA GLY A 114 17.67 -1.06 3.70
C GLY A 114 16.19 -0.82 3.43
N HIS A 115 15.86 0.43 3.12
CA HIS A 115 14.53 0.88 2.72
C HIS A 115 14.63 1.91 1.59
N ALA A 116 13.59 2.00 0.77
CA ALA A 116 13.50 3.02 -0.26
C ALA A 116 13.25 4.42 0.32
N ASP A 117 13.80 5.43 -0.36
CA ASP A 117 13.52 6.83 -0.06
C ASP A 117 12.10 7.23 -0.46
N THR A 118 11.68 8.42 -0.01
CA THR A 118 10.37 8.99 -0.34
C THR A 118 10.17 9.23 -1.83
N THR A 119 11.24 9.45 -2.62
CA THR A 119 11.15 9.65 -4.08
C THR A 119 10.66 8.37 -4.77
N ILE A 120 11.28 7.23 -4.48
CA ILE A 120 10.90 5.92 -5.03
C ILE A 120 9.53 5.52 -4.51
N VAL A 121 9.30 5.63 -3.20
CA VAL A 121 8.02 5.23 -2.59
C VAL A 121 6.87 6.06 -3.16
N ASN A 122 7.04 7.38 -3.36
CA ASN A 122 6.01 8.21 -3.99
C ASN A 122 5.74 7.86 -5.46
N ALA A 123 6.77 7.45 -6.20
CA ALA A 123 6.63 7.04 -7.60
C ALA A 123 5.86 5.71 -7.74
N LEU A 124 6.04 4.78 -6.80
CA LEU A 124 5.34 3.50 -6.80
C LEU A 124 3.81 3.68 -6.64
N PRO A 125 3.01 3.17 -7.58
CA PRO A 125 1.57 3.11 -7.37
C PRO A 125 1.24 2.06 -6.31
N PHE A 126 0.68 2.49 -5.19
CA PHE A 126 0.13 1.63 -4.14
C PHE A 126 -0.87 2.40 -3.24
N ASP A 127 -1.72 1.63 -2.57
CA ASP A 127 -2.73 2.07 -1.59
C ASP A 127 -2.85 1.12 -0.39
N GLU A 128 -2.13 0.00 -0.40
CA GLU A 128 -2.01 -0.93 0.71
C GLU A 128 -0.56 -1.10 1.15
N ILE A 129 -0.37 -1.24 2.46
CA ILE A 129 0.91 -1.47 3.12
C ILE A 129 0.77 -2.71 3.99
N ARG A 130 1.77 -3.59 3.95
CA ARG A 130 1.86 -4.78 4.81
C ARG A 130 3.15 -4.74 5.60
N PHE A 131 3.03 -5.04 6.90
CA PHE A 131 4.12 -5.11 7.86
C PHE A 131 4.36 -6.56 8.27
N TYR A 132 5.63 -6.96 8.30
CA TYR A 132 6.07 -8.23 8.86
C TYR A 132 7.26 -8.01 9.80
N GLY A 133 7.18 -8.50 11.04
CA GLY A 133 8.20 -8.29 12.06
C GLY A 133 8.32 -9.47 13.02
N ILE A 134 9.54 -9.98 13.24
CA ILE A 134 9.87 -11.00 14.25
C ILE A 134 11.19 -10.67 14.97
N THR A 135 11.30 -11.09 16.23
CA THR A 135 12.49 -10.93 17.09
C THR A 135 12.85 -12.25 17.75
N SER A 136 14.09 -12.35 18.23
CA SER A 136 14.56 -13.47 19.03
C SER A 136 14.24 -13.34 20.52
N GLU A 137 13.71 -12.20 20.99
CA GLU A 137 13.35 -12.02 22.42
C GLU A 137 12.03 -12.70 22.80
N HIS A 138 11.11 -12.84 21.85
CA HIS A 138 9.79 -13.42 22.07
C HIS A 138 9.22 -14.00 20.78
N ASN A 139 8.14 -14.78 20.89
CA ASN A 139 7.53 -15.49 19.77
C ASN A 139 6.37 -14.74 19.07
N ARG A 140 6.04 -13.52 19.51
CA ARG A 140 5.00 -12.72 18.84
C ARG A 140 5.46 -12.27 17.46
N ILE A 141 4.49 -12.18 16.56
CA ILE A 141 4.68 -11.83 15.15
C ILE A 141 3.84 -10.59 14.85
N ILE A 142 4.49 -9.55 14.34
CA ILE A 142 3.80 -8.47 13.65
C ILE A 142 3.53 -8.98 12.24
N ASN A 143 2.28 -9.28 11.90
CA ASN A 143 1.90 -9.61 10.52
C ASN A 143 0.52 -9.02 10.19
N PHE A 144 0.48 -7.87 9.52
CA PHE A 144 -0.79 -7.23 9.22
C PHE A 144 -0.70 -6.36 7.96
N LYS A 145 -1.85 -6.00 7.40
CA LYS A 145 -1.96 -5.01 6.33
C LYS A 145 -2.85 -3.85 6.73
N THR A 146 -2.64 -2.71 6.08
CA THR A 146 -3.45 -1.50 6.23
C THR A 146 -3.58 -0.80 4.89
N PHE A 147 -4.73 -0.14 4.69
CA PHE A 147 -4.96 0.80 3.59
C PHE A 147 -5.13 2.23 4.13
N HIS A 148 -4.60 2.51 5.34
CA HIS A 148 -4.84 3.76 6.06
C HIS A 148 -4.31 4.94 5.24
N PRO A 149 -5.16 5.86 4.75
CA PRO A 149 -4.72 6.91 3.82
C PRO A 149 -3.64 7.80 4.40
N GLY A 150 -3.69 8.08 5.72
CA GLY A 150 -2.65 8.84 6.41
C GLY A 150 -1.29 8.13 6.36
N THR A 151 -1.26 6.83 6.64
CA THR A 151 -0.03 6.01 6.59
C THR A 151 0.52 5.91 5.17
N VAL A 152 -0.34 5.71 4.17
CA VAL A 152 0.05 5.68 2.76
C VAL A 152 0.67 7.02 2.33
N SER A 153 0.02 8.14 2.66
CA SER A 153 0.55 9.47 2.38
C SER A 153 1.87 9.73 3.12
N TYR A 154 1.96 9.31 4.38
CA TYR A 154 3.14 9.50 5.21
C TYR A 154 4.35 8.74 4.65
N PHE A 155 4.18 7.49 4.22
CA PHE A 155 5.29 6.73 3.63
C PHE A 155 5.73 7.27 2.28
N LYS A 156 4.82 7.82 1.48
CA LYS A 156 5.15 8.45 0.19
C LYS A 156 5.88 9.78 0.36
N THR A 157 5.47 10.60 1.32
CA THR A 157 5.93 11.99 1.41
C THR A 157 6.93 12.24 2.53
N GLY A 158 6.96 11.37 3.53
CA GLY A 158 7.64 11.60 4.80
C GLY A 158 7.02 12.68 5.67
N ILE A 159 5.84 13.22 5.30
CA ILE A 159 5.10 14.28 5.99
C ILE A 159 3.78 13.71 6.53
N GLY A 160 3.41 14.06 7.76
CA GLY A 160 2.28 13.48 8.48
C GLY A 160 2.71 12.37 9.45
N SER A 161 1.85 11.39 9.69
CA SER A 161 2.11 10.27 10.61
C SER A 161 1.25 9.05 10.30
N THR A 162 1.41 8.01 11.11
CA THR A 162 0.57 6.79 11.11
C THR A 162 -0.67 6.91 12.00
N ALA A 163 -0.99 8.11 12.51
CA ALA A 163 -2.10 8.34 13.44
C ALA A 163 -3.42 7.77 12.91
N GLY A 164 -4.05 6.89 13.69
CA GLY A 164 -5.32 6.23 13.32
C GLY A 164 -5.16 4.81 12.76
N VAL A 165 -3.94 4.37 12.43
CA VAL A 165 -3.69 3.00 11.92
C VAL A 165 -4.12 1.90 12.91
N SER A 166 -4.10 2.19 14.22
CA SER A 166 -4.57 1.26 15.28
C SER A 166 -6.05 0.88 15.15
N SER A 167 -6.85 1.71 14.48
CA SER A 167 -8.26 1.44 14.18
C SER A 167 -8.50 1.00 12.74
N PHE A 168 -7.42 0.89 11.95
CA PHE A 168 -7.48 0.80 10.51
C PHE A 168 -6.45 -0.20 9.98
N PHE A 169 -6.62 -1.47 10.34
CA PHE A 169 -5.74 -2.54 9.91
C PHE A 169 -6.48 -3.87 9.81
N THR A 170 -5.87 -4.84 9.15
CA THR A 170 -6.30 -6.23 9.09
C THR A 170 -5.12 -7.10 9.49
N ALA A 171 -5.22 -7.72 10.65
CA ALA A 171 -4.28 -8.74 11.11
C ALA A 171 -4.42 -10.02 10.27
N PHE A 172 -3.28 -10.64 9.94
CA PHE A 172 -3.29 -12.00 9.39
C PHE A 172 -3.43 -13.04 10.51
N ALA A 173 -3.69 -14.29 10.14
CA ALA A 173 -4.04 -15.35 11.09
C ALA A 173 -2.93 -15.65 12.13
N ASP A 174 -1.67 -15.41 11.78
CA ASP A 174 -0.49 -15.61 12.62
C ASP A 174 -0.04 -14.34 13.36
N HIS A 175 -0.74 -13.22 13.17
CA HIS A 175 -0.50 -12.00 13.92
C HIS A 175 -0.73 -12.22 15.42
N SER A 176 0.27 -11.89 16.23
CA SER A 176 0.23 -12.09 17.69
C SER A 176 0.87 -10.96 18.49
N ALA A 177 1.42 -9.95 17.80
CA ALA A 177 1.91 -8.72 18.41
C ALA A 177 0.76 -7.84 18.94
N PHE A 178 1.09 -6.85 19.76
CA PHE A 178 0.14 -5.85 20.25
C PHE A 178 0.02 -4.67 19.28
N LEU A 179 1.08 -4.37 18.51
CA LEU A 179 1.03 -3.44 17.40
C LEU A 179 0.35 -4.07 16.18
N PRO A 180 -0.50 -3.33 15.44
CA PRO A 180 -0.71 -1.89 15.56
C PRO A 180 -1.85 -1.50 16.52
N ALA A 181 -2.60 -2.45 17.06
CA ALA A 181 -3.79 -2.18 17.87
C ALA A 181 -3.49 -1.32 19.11
N ALA A 182 -2.31 -1.49 19.70
CA ALA A 182 -1.90 -0.80 20.93
C ALA A 182 -1.28 0.60 20.69
N ILE A 183 -1.12 1.06 19.45
CA ILE A 183 -0.50 2.37 19.16
C ILE A 183 -1.26 3.49 19.87
N ASN A 184 -0.51 4.30 20.61
CA ASN A 184 -1.04 5.47 21.31
C ASN A 184 -0.15 6.72 21.17
N MET A 185 0.91 6.62 20.36
CA MET A 185 1.83 7.70 20.08
C MET A 185 2.13 7.77 18.58
N ASP A 186 2.45 8.96 18.10
CA ASP A 186 2.70 9.21 16.68
C ASP A 186 4.04 9.93 16.50
N ALA A 187 4.89 9.37 15.64
CA ALA A 187 6.03 10.09 15.09
C ALA A 187 5.59 10.85 13.84
N THR A 188 5.94 12.13 13.75
CA THR A 188 5.57 12.99 12.63
C THR A 188 6.77 13.40 11.79
N ASP A 189 6.54 13.62 10.50
CA ASP A 189 7.42 14.35 9.60
C ASP A 189 8.87 13.82 9.52
N LYS A 190 9.03 12.50 9.55
CA LYS A 190 10.35 11.85 9.56
C LYS A 190 11.06 11.79 8.20
N GLY A 191 10.48 12.34 7.14
CA GLY A 191 11.09 12.34 5.82
C GLY A 191 11.37 10.91 5.34
N ASN A 192 12.61 10.64 4.92
CA ASN A 192 13.04 9.30 4.51
C ASN A 192 12.97 8.25 5.65
N TYR A 193 12.92 8.66 6.92
CA TYR A 193 12.86 7.75 8.06
C TYR A 193 11.42 7.42 8.51
N ALA A 194 10.40 7.79 7.73
CA ALA A 194 9.00 7.52 8.05
C ALA A 194 8.67 6.03 8.31
N MET A 195 9.48 5.11 7.80
CA MET A 195 9.34 3.66 7.97
C MET A 195 10.21 3.05 9.08
N THR A 196 11.13 3.84 9.66
CA THR A 196 12.17 3.31 10.57
C THR A 196 12.20 4.04 11.91
N ASP A 197 11.80 5.30 11.98
CA ASP A 197 11.87 6.13 13.19
C ASP A 197 10.47 6.24 13.85
N TYR A 198 10.16 5.25 14.69
CA TYR A 198 8.90 5.11 15.43
C TYR A 198 7.61 5.11 14.56
N PRO A 199 7.54 4.34 13.45
CA PRO A 199 6.34 4.29 12.63
C PRO A 199 5.14 3.64 13.34
N LEU A 200 5.37 2.75 14.31
CA LEU A 200 4.31 2.11 15.10
C LEU A 200 4.83 1.98 16.53
N TRP A 201 4.25 2.71 17.47
CA TRP A 201 4.71 2.60 18.85
C TRP A 201 3.67 2.96 19.91
N THR A 202 3.86 2.35 21.07
CA THR A 202 3.19 2.69 22.32
C THR A 202 4.21 3.26 23.29
N GLY A 203 3.82 4.31 24.03
CA GLY A 203 4.66 4.88 25.07
C GLY A 203 5.13 3.82 26.07
N SER A 204 6.46 3.60 26.12
CA SER A 204 7.15 2.71 27.08
C SER A 204 6.80 1.20 27.03
N MET A 205 6.26 0.67 25.92
CA MET A 205 5.88 -0.75 25.84
C MET A 205 6.25 -1.39 24.50
N TYR A 206 5.51 -1.03 23.45
CA TYR A 206 5.37 -1.80 22.23
C TYR A 206 5.95 -1.03 21.05
N HIS A 207 7.09 -1.44 20.48
CA HIS A 207 7.76 -0.70 19.40
C HIS A 207 7.95 -1.56 18.15
N TRP A 208 7.63 -0.99 16.98
CA TRP A 208 8.28 -1.30 15.70
C TRP A 208 9.46 -0.35 15.57
N TYR A 209 10.67 -0.79 15.85
CA TYR A 209 11.80 0.12 15.87
C TYR A 209 13.01 -0.47 15.12
N LEU A 210 13.65 0.35 14.28
CA LEU A 210 14.92 0.14 13.58
C LEU A 210 15.77 1.43 13.73
N GLY A 211 17.10 1.39 13.81
CA GLY A 211 17.70 2.10 14.96
C GLY A 211 18.98 2.93 14.90
N GLY A 212 19.47 3.14 16.14
CA GLY A 212 20.39 4.16 16.64
C GLY A 212 20.31 4.20 18.19
N VAL A 213 21.19 4.95 18.86
CA VAL A 213 21.13 5.16 20.33
C VAL A 213 20.12 6.26 20.61
N ASP A 214 19.10 5.99 21.44
CA ASP A 214 18.22 7.05 21.93
C ASP A 214 18.63 7.49 23.35
N ALA A 215 18.12 8.63 23.81
CA ALA A 215 18.47 9.17 25.12
C ALA A 215 17.96 8.33 26.31
N PHE A 216 17.10 7.35 26.07
CA PHE A 216 16.37 6.57 27.07
C PHE A 216 16.92 5.15 27.21
N CYS A 217 17.75 4.70 26.28
CA CYS A 217 18.44 3.42 26.36
C CYS A 217 19.89 3.49 25.88
N SER A 218 20.79 3.00 26.71
CA SER A 218 22.21 2.88 26.38
C SER A 218 22.51 1.72 25.43
N SER A 219 21.57 0.79 25.21
CA SER A 219 21.69 -0.24 24.18
C SER A 219 21.17 0.28 22.84
N VAL A 220 21.83 -0.16 21.76
CA VAL A 220 21.28 -0.12 20.42
C VAL A 220 20.07 -1.03 20.44
N ARG A 221 18.92 -0.60 19.93
CA ARG A 221 17.75 -1.48 19.86
C ARG A 221 17.65 -1.98 18.43
N TRP A 222 16.70 -2.87 18.13
CA TRP A 222 15.88 -3.00 16.89
C TRP A 222 14.78 -3.97 17.32
N GLU A 223 13.55 -3.53 17.57
CA GLU A 223 12.56 -4.34 18.30
C GLU A 223 11.25 -4.41 17.51
N VAL A 224 10.60 -5.55 17.53
CA VAL A 224 9.29 -5.80 16.91
C VAL A 224 8.33 -6.36 17.94
N ASP A 225 8.22 -5.56 19.00
CA ASP A 225 7.07 -5.47 19.91
C ASP A 225 7.19 -5.99 21.35
N ASP A 226 8.30 -5.71 22.05
CA ASP A 226 8.29 -5.20 23.44
C ASP A 226 9.62 -4.54 23.88
N TYR A 227 9.53 -3.53 24.76
CA TYR A 227 10.62 -2.69 25.27
C TYR A 227 10.37 -2.33 26.76
N PRO A 228 11.25 -2.66 27.73
CA PRO A 228 12.24 -1.69 28.24
C PRO A 228 13.68 -2.27 28.38
N CYS A 229 14.46 -2.02 27.33
CA CYS A 229 15.93 -2.01 27.14
C CYS A 229 16.56 -3.35 26.76
N SER A 230 16.09 -3.84 25.60
CA SER A 230 16.48 -5.02 24.84
C SER A 230 17.96 -5.41 24.86
N THR A 231 18.17 -6.73 24.74
CA THR A 231 19.45 -7.45 24.82
C THR A 231 20.25 -7.46 23.50
N LEU A 232 19.94 -6.57 22.56
CA LEU A 232 20.47 -6.58 21.18
C LEU A 232 20.07 -7.88 20.45
N PRO A 233 18.78 -8.12 20.21
CA PRO A 233 18.30 -9.36 19.65
C PRO A 233 18.56 -9.40 18.16
N SER A 234 18.51 -10.59 17.57
CA SER A 234 18.31 -10.66 16.13
C SER A 234 16.86 -10.27 15.84
N THR A 235 16.67 -9.42 14.83
CA THR A 235 15.34 -9.02 14.37
C THR A 235 15.20 -9.06 12.87
N PHE A 236 13.97 -9.18 12.42
CA PHE A 236 13.65 -9.17 11.00
C PHE A 236 12.41 -8.32 10.76
N HIS A 237 12.58 -7.32 9.90
CA HIS A 237 11.56 -6.32 9.59
C HIS A 237 11.37 -6.23 8.09
N GLN A 238 10.12 -6.21 7.65
CA GLN A 238 9.77 -5.96 6.26
C GLN A 238 8.53 -5.08 6.13
N ILE A 239 8.59 -4.18 5.15
CA ILE A 239 7.41 -3.43 4.69
C ILE A 239 7.24 -3.70 3.21
N TRP A 240 6.00 -4.04 2.86
CA TRP A 240 5.56 -4.35 1.52
C TRP A 240 4.46 -3.39 1.12
N VAL A 241 4.40 -3.05 -0.17
CA VAL A 241 3.30 -2.24 -0.71
C VAL A 241 2.63 -2.94 -1.88
N ARG A 242 1.34 -2.72 -2.00
CA ARG A 242 0.54 -3.24 -3.11
C ARG A 242 -0.45 -2.18 -3.55
N GLN A 243 -0.63 -2.09 -4.87
CA GLN A 243 -1.81 -1.46 -5.41
C GLN A 243 -2.93 -2.50 -5.41
N SER A 244 -3.91 -2.31 -4.55
CA SER A 244 -5.18 -3.01 -4.65
C SER A 244 -5.75 -2.72 -6.04
N ASN A 245 -6.47 -3.68 -6.63
CA ASN A 245 -7.16 -3.44 -7.90
C ASN A 245 -8.38 -2.50 -7.69
N ALA A 246 -8.20 -1.39 -6.97
CA ALA A 246 -8.99 -0.18 -7.13
C ALA A 246 -8.47 0.50 -8.40
N THR A 247 -9.12 0.22 -9.53
CA THR A 247 -8.85 0.85 -10.82
C THR A 247 -8.74 2.37 -10.68
N GLY A 248 -7.52 2.90 -10.88
CA GLY A 248 -7.23 4.31 -11.04
C GLY A 248 -6.05 4.47 -11.98
N LEU A 249 -6.36 4.95 -13.20
CA LEU A 249 -5.45 5.55 -14.19
C LEU A 249 -4.55 4.60 -15.00
N ASN A 250 -5.16 3.85 -15.91
CA ASN A 250 -4.71 3.89 -17.30
C ASN A 250 -5.73 4.74 -18.06
N ASP A 251 -5.31 5.92 -18.52
CA ASP A 251 -6.03 6.70 -19.52
C ASP A 251 -6.05 5.93 -20.83
N THR A 252 -7.00 5.02 -20.97
CA THR A 252 -7.64 4.64 -22.24
C THR A 252 -8.86 3.77 -21.95
N GLU A 253 -10.02 4.40 -22.02
CA GLU A 253 -11.34 3.80 -22.35
C GLU A 253 -11.64 2.39 -21.77
N ASN A 254 -12.09 2.28 -20.50
CA ASN A 254 -13.18 1.36 -20.08
C ASN A 254 -13.50 1.26 -18.56
N SER A 255 -12.94 2.10 -17.67
CA SER A 255 -13.32 2.05 -16.25
C SER A 255 -14.51 2.98 -15.94
N ALA A 256 -15.71 2.60 -16.37
CA ALA A 256 -16.92 3.26 -15.89
C ALA A 256 -17.00 3.08 -14.36
N LEU A 257 -17.26 4.17 -13.62
CA LEU A 257 -17.60 4.12 -12.19
C LEU A 257 -18.66 3.02 -11.96
N GLN A 258 -18.35 2.04 -11.10
CA GLN A 258 -19.23 0.90 -10.79
C GLN A 258 -20.38 1.30 -9.87
N PHE A 259 -20.38 2.52 -9.37
CA PHE A 259 -21.53 3.14 -8.75
C PHE A 259 -21.63 4.64 -9.09
N SER A 260 -22.79 5.24 -8.87
CA SER A 260 -22.99 6.69 -8.95
C SER A 260 -23.73 7.20 -7.72
N LEU A 261 -23.46 8.45 -7.37
CA LEU A 261 -23.98 9.12 -6.18
C LEU A 261 -24.67 10.44 -6.57
N TRP A 262 -25.97 10.60 -6.25
CA TRP A 262 -26.70 11.84 -6.52
C TRP A 262 -27.87 12.09 -5.54
N PRO A 263 -28.19 13.35 -5.20
CA PRO A 263 -27.41 14.54 -5.52
C PRO A 263 -26.06 14.54 -4.79
N ASN A 264 -25.06 15.18 -5.40
CA ASN A 264 -23.74 15.44 -4.83
C ASN A 264 -23.22 16.76 -5.46
N PRO A 265 -23.23 17.89 -4.73
CA PRO A 265 -23.46 18.02 -3.29
C PRO A 265 -24.84 17.61 -2.79
N ALA A 266 -24.92 17.01 -1.60
CA ALA A 266 -26.15 16.54 -0.95
C ALA A 266 -26.54 17.47 0.21
N SER A 267 -27.83 17.83 0.31
CA SER A 267 -28.37 18.59 1.46
C SER A 267 -28.90 17.67 2.56
N ASP A 268 -29.73 16.69 2.17
CA ASP A 268 -30.49 15.85 3.11
C ASP A 268 -30.35 14.36 2.80
N ILE A 269 -30.58 13.97 1.54
CA ILE A 269 -30.55 12.57 1.10
C ILE A 269 -29.66 12.48 -0.13
N THR A 270 -28.89 11.39 -0.22
CA THR A 270 -28.20 11.02 -1.44
C THR A 270 -28.51 9.58 -1.80
N THR A 271 -28.53 9.31 -3.10
CA THR A 271 -28.81 8.00 -3.70
C THR A 271 -27.53 7.43 -4.24
N LEU A 272 -27.17 6.25 -3.76
CA LEU A 272 -26.13 5.40 -4.29
C LEU A 272 -26.75 4.40 -5.27
N ASN A 273 -26.19 4.26 -6.46
CA ASN A 273 -26.59 3.24 -7.42
C ASN A 273 -25.38 2.48 -7.96
N ILE A 274 -25.35 1.18 -7.73
CA ILE A 274 -24.33 0.23 -8.16
C ILE A 274 -24.67 -0.23 -9.58
N LYS A 275 -23.82 0.11 -10.54
CA LYS A 275 -24.01 -0.13 -11.98
C LYS A 275 -23.72 -1.57 -12.40
N LYS A 276 -22.83 -2.28 -11.70
CA LYS A 276 -22.52 -3.70 -11.96
C LYS A 276 -23.10 -4.56 -10.85
N ARG A 277 -24.13 -5.33 -11.19
CA ARG A 277 -24.78 -6.29 -10.29
C ARG A 277 -23.76 -7.37 -9.91
N ASN A 278 -23.45 -7.48 -8.62
CA ASN A 278 -22.86 -8.67 -8.03
C ASN A 278 -23.89 -9.27 -7.07
N THR A 279 -23.94 -10.60 -6.94
CA THR A 279 -24.77 -11.31 -5.96
C THR A 279 -24.17 -11.26 -4.55
N ALA A 280 -22.93 -10.81 -4.40
CA ALA A 280 -22.27 -10.61 -3.12
C ALA A 280 -22.76 -9.33 -2.41
N SER A 281 -22.96 -9.39 -1.09
CA SER A 281 -23.26 -8.23 -0.25
C SER A 281 -22.16 -7.18 -0.38
N SER A 282 -22.54 -5.94 -0.65
CA SER A 282 -21.58 -4.83 -0.75
C SER A 282 -21.59 -4.02 0.54
N THR A 283 -20.43 -3.66 1.07
CA THR A 283 -20.32 -2.80 2.25
C THR A 283 -20.12 -1.35 1.82
N LEU A 284 -21.02 -0.47 2.25
CA LEU A 284 -20.86 0.97 2.16
C LEU A 284 -20.20 1.48 3.43
N SER A 285 -19.15 2.29 3.30
CA SER A 285 -18.47 2.96 4.42
C SER A 285 -18.28 4.44 4.10
N ILE A 286 -18.60 5.31 5.05
CA ILE A 286 -18.44 6.77 4.95
C ILE A 286 -17.36 7.19 5.95
N TYR A 287 -16.32 7.83 5.44
CA TYR A 287 -15.22 8.37 6.23
C TYR A 287 -15.23 9.90 6.20
N ASN A 288 -14.80 10.53 7.29
CA ASN A 288 -14.48 11.96 7.26
C ASN A 288 -13.16 12.21 6.50
N ASN A 289 -12.80 13.48 6.35
CA ASN A 289 -11.57 13.91 5.68
C ASN A 289 -10.27 13.55 6.44
N VAL A 290 -10.37 13.10 7.69
CA VAL A 290 -9.25 12.58 8.50
C VAL A 290 -9.17 11.05 8.42
N GLY A 291 -10.08 10.39 7.69
CA GLY A 291 -10.08 8.93 7.52
C GLY A 291 -10.79 8.15 8.64
N GLN A 292 -11.46 8.82 9.59
CA GLN A 292 -12.26 8.16 10.62
C GLN A 292 -13.57 7.64 10.03
N LEU A 293 -13.93 6.40 10.33
CA LEU A 293 -15.19 5.79 9.91
C LEU A 293 -16.37 6.43 10.66
N ILE A 294 -17.26 7.08 9.93
CA ILE A 294 -18.47 7.71 10.47
C ILE A 294 -19.65 6.75 10.44
N ARG A 295 -19.82 6.02 9.33
CA ARG A 295 -20.93 5.08 9.14
C ARG A 295 -20.50 3.91 8.28
N SER A 296 -21.02 2.71 8.56
CA SER A 296 -20.91 1.56 7.68
C SER A 296 -22.21 0.77 7.63
N GLU A 297 -22.58 0.25 6.46
CA GLU A 297 -23.78 -0.56 6.26
C GLU A 297 -23.57 -1.64 5.17
N GLN A 298 -24.27 -2.76 5.31
CA GLN A 298 -24.32 -3.80 4.29
C GLN A 298 -25.47 -3.53 3.33
N LEU A 299 -25.18 -3.56 2.04
CA LEU A 299 -26.10 -3.35 0.94
C LEU A 299 -26.43 -4.68 0.29
N SER A 300 -27.72 -4.98 0.25
CA SER A 300 -28.31 -6.12 -0.46
C SER A 300 -28.95 -5.72 -1.80
N GLU A 301 -29.15 -4.41 -2.01
CA GLU A 301 -29.76 -3.85 -3.21
C GLU A 301 -28.77 -2.99 -4.01
N ASN A 302 -28.97 -2.93 -5.33
CA ASN A 302 -28.13 -2.11 -6.20
C ASN A 302 -28.38 -0.61 -6.04
N THR A 303 -29.55 -0.21 -5.55
CA THR A 303 -29.87 1.19 -5.31
C THR A 303 -30.14 1.35 -3.83
N HIS A 304 -29.47 2.30 -3.19
CA HIS A 304 -29.62 2.56 -1.76
C HIS A 304 -29.70 4.06 -1.52
N GLN A 305 -30.68 4.48 -0.72
CA GLN A 305 -30.81 5.87 -0.30
C GLN A 305 -30.45 5.97 1.16
N PHE A 306 -29.61 6.95 1.49
CA PHE A 306 -29.24 7.20 2.88
C PHE A 306 -29.26 8.69 3.20
N ASN A 307 -29.56 8.97 4.46
CA ASN A 307 -29.67 10.31 5.00
C ASN A 307 -28.28 10.83 5.42
N VAL A 308 -27.99 12.10 5.09
CA VAL A 308 -26.76 12.82 5.45
C VAL A 308 -27.00 13.98 6.42
N THR A 309 -28.20 14.12 7.00
CA THR A 309 -28.54 15.19 7.96
C THR A 309 -27.85 15.05 9.31
N ASP A 310 -27.26 13.90 9.60
CA ASP A 310 -26.38 13.68 10.74
C ASP A 310 -24.92 14.05 10.45
N LEU A 311 -24.55 14.23 9.18
CA LEU A 311 -23.22 14.64 8.76
C LEU A 311 -23.11 16.17 8.69
N CYS A 312 -22.09 16.75 9.33
CA CYS A 312 -21.79 18.18 9.21
C CYS A 312 -21.46 18.57 7.75
N THR A 313 -21.71 19.84 7.38
CA THR A 313 -21.27 20.39 6.09
C THR A 313 -19.78 20.14 5.88
N GLY A 314 -19.40 19.54 4.76
CA GLY A 314 -18.01 19.15 4.54
C GLY A 314 -17.83 18.12 3.42
N VAL A 315 -16.59 17.64 3.31
CA VAL A 315 -16.19 16.62 2.34
C VAL A 315 -15.96 15.29 3.05
N TYR A 316 -16.57 14.25 2.51
CA TYR A 316 -16.49 12.88 3.00
C TYR A 316 -15.99 11.96 1.89
N ILE A 317 -15.42 10.83 2.29
CA ILE A 317 -15.00 9.76 1.39
C ILE A 317 -15.97 8.61 1.55
N LEU A 318 -16.71 8.31 0.50
CA LEU A 318 -17.61 7.17 0.45
C LEU A 318 -16.87 6.02 -0.24
N VAL A 319 -16.78 4.86 0.42
CA VAL A 319 -16.11 3.67 -0.08
C VAL A 319 -17.13 2.55 -0.19
N LEU A 320 -17.27 1.99 -1.38
CA LEU A 320 -18.07 0.81 -1.66
C LEU A 320 -17.13 -0.37 -1.89
N THR A 321 -17.27 -1.43 -1.08
CA THR A 321 -16.42 -2.62 -1.13
C THR A 321 -17.29 -3.85 -1.33
N ASN A 322 -16.92 -4.73 -2.25
CA ASN A 322 -17.42 -6.09 -2.34
C ASN A 322 -16.27 -7.06 -2.63
N GLU A 323 -16.57 -8.33 -2.90
CA GLU A 323 -15.55 -9.35 -3.19
C GLU A 323 -14.76 -9.11 -4.49
N GLU A 324 -15.33 -8.37 -5.46
CA GLU A 324 -14.74 -8.14 -6.79
C GLU A 324 -14.09 -6.77 -6.95
N PHE A 325 -14.60 -5.75 -6.26
CA PHE A 325 -14.21 -4.37 -6.44
C PHE A 325 -14.26 -3.60 -5.13
N ARG A 326 -13.38 -2.62 -5.06
CA ARG A 326 -13.41 -1.57 -4.05
C ARG A 326 -13.23 -0.23 -4.74
N GLN A 327 -14.24 0.62 -4.63
CA GLN A 327 -14.24 1.93 -5.27
C GLN A 327 -14.63 3.00 -4.26
N HIS A 328 -14.08 4.20 -4.42
CA HIS A 328 -14.41 5.33 -3.58
C HIS A 328 -14.89 6.51 -4.42
N GLN A 329 -15.75 7.34 -3.83
CA GLN A 329 -16.21 8.58 -4.42
C GLN A 329 -16.30 9.66 -3.36
N LYS A 330 -15.97 10.89 -3.74
CA LYS A 330 -16.15 12.07 -2.89
C LYS A 330 -17.64 12.35 -2.69
N LEU A 331 -18.09 12.45 -1.44
CA LEU A 331 -19.41 12.96 -1.06
C LEU A 331 -19.23 14.38 -0.49
N VAL A 332 -19.92 15.35 -1.06
CA VAL A 332 -19.97 16.73 -0.53
C VAL A 332 -21.31 16.92 0.14
N VAL A 333 -21.31 17.24 1.42
CA VAL A 333 -22.52 17.63 2.15
C VAL A 333 -22.54 19.16 2.23
N GLN A 334 -23.60 19.77 1.71
CA GLN A 334 -23.81 21.21 1.69
C GLN A 334 -25.26 21.52 2.03
N ARG A 335 -25.46 22.27 3.11
CA ARG A 335 -26.77 22.73 3.58
C ARG A 335 -27.00 24.19 3.26
#